data_AF-A0A7W5EPN2-F1
#
_entry.id   AF-A0A7W5EPN2-F1
#
_cell.length_a   1.000
_cell.length_b   1.000
_cell.length_c   1.000
_cell.angle_alpha   90.00
_cell.angle_beta   90.00
_cell.angle_gamma   90.00
#
_symmetry.space_group_name_H-M   'P 1'
#
loop_
_entity.id
_entity.type
_entity.pdbx_description
1 polymer ?
#
loop_
_entity_poly.entity_id
_entity_poly.type
_entity_poly.pdbx_seq_one_letter_code
_entity_poly.pdbx_strand_id
1 'polypeptide(L)'
;MLAQLLKDALFGSPPVRFESHYGLDESVARLAAATSRPTMFPAMTERAVGRISAKSVTLHHHVPLMRNAFRPMFRGQFEQVGKRVVLTGQFSVHWLTRLFTVMWIGFATLGAAAMLIEGKQGDATVIFVPLAGVGLLTFSVWWARNDPAWLSNLIRNALGGERSDVQMATDHRTILAGEVTATRRWAWATGVAGALHLMSAWADVYPSPGLRRLALAPFADDRLRFGAAIVGIVLLWLASGIYQRKEYAWQFGFVGLAAMLLFQAGLWAAAASSAEPWAVVVPWLFGLMGGAVWGRWWYQQKKLFPN
;
A
#
# COMPACT_ATOMS: atom_id res chain seq x y z
N MET A 1 13.84 9.44 -2.97
CA MET A 1 12.67 9.30 -2.07
C MET A 1 12.34 7.85 -1.74
N LEU A 2 12.09 6.97 -2.73
CA LEU A 2 11.68 5.57 -2.48
C LEU A 2 12.71 4.73 -1.70
N ALA A 3 13.99 4.85 -2.06
CA ALA A 3 15.08 4.18 -1.36
C ALA A 3 15.18 4.59 0.12
N GLN A 4 14.91 5.86 0.43
CA GLN A 4 14.87 6.37 1.80
C GLN A 4 13.69 5.77 2.57
N LEU A 5 12.50 5.69 1.96
CA LEU A 5 11.33 5.06 2.60
C LEU A 5 11.58 3.58 2.92
N LEU A 6 12.20 2.83 2.01
CA LEU A 6 12.59 1.43 2.25
C LEU A 6 13.64 1.32 3.35
N LYS A 7 14.65 2.19 3.34
CA LYS A 7 15.68 2.25 4.37
C LYS A 7 15.06 2.52 5.75
N ASP A 8 14.20 3.53 5.85
CA ASP A 8 13.53 3.89 7.10
C ASP A 8 12.59 2.77 7.57
N ALA A 9 11.92 2.07 6.65
CA ALA A 9 11.10 0.91 7.00
C ALA A 9 11.94 -0.26 7.54
N LEU A 10 13.07 -0.60 6.89
CA LEU A 10 13.90 -1.75 7.25
C LEU A 10 14.82 -1.48 8.45
N PHE A 11 15.37 -0.28 8.56
CA PHE A 11 16.37 0.05 9.58
C PHE A 11 15.84 0.97 10.68
N GLY A 12 14.66 1.57 10.47
CA GLY A 12 14.09 2.57 11.35
C GLY A 12 14.39 4.00 10.88
N SER A 13 13.50 4.92 11.24
CA SER A 13 13.71 6.35 11.05
C SER A 13 14.85 6.86 11.95
N PRO A 14 15.44 8.02 11.64
CA PRO A 14 16.24 8.75 12.62
C PRO A 14 15.48 8.92 13.95
N PRO A 15 16.20 8.96 15.09
CA PRO A 15 15.58 9.19 16.39
C PRO A 15 14.80 10.51 16.41
N VAL A 16 13.57 10.46 16.91
CA VAL A 16 12.71 11.62 17.13
C VAL A 16 12.57 11.90 18.61
N ARG A 17 12.39 13.18 18.95
CA ARG A 17 12.24 13.65 20.33
C ARG A 17 10.98 14.50 20.45
N PHE A 18 10.22 14.27 21.51
CA PHE A 18 9.04 15.05 21.84
C PHE A 18 9.17 15.56 23.27
N GLU A 19 9.28 16.87 23.44
CA GLU A 19 9.29 17.50 24.76
C GLU A 19 7.88 17.48 25.35
N SER A 20 7.79 17.19 26.65
CA SER A 20 6.56 17.28 27.40
C SER A 20 6.57 18.52 28.29
N HIS A 21 5.42 19.20 28.36
CA HIS A 21 5.21 20.30 29.31
C HIS A 21 4.84 19.81 30.72
N TYR A 22 4.70 18.50 30.90
CA TYR A 22 4.24 17.88 32.14
C TYR A 22 5.35 17.08 32.82
N GLY A 23 5.13 16.76 34.10
CA GLY A 23 5.96 15.80 34.83
C GLY A 23 5.89 14.40 34.23
N LEU A 24 6.79 13.50 34.65
CA LEU A 24 6.94 12.17 34.05
C LEU A 24 5.64 11.35 34.13
N ASP A 25 5.08 11.24 35.32
CA ASP A 25 3.87 10.45 35.56
C ASP A 25 2.65 11.00 34.81
N GLU A 26 2.49 12.33 34.80
CA GLU A 26 1.42 12.99 34.06
C GLU A 26 1.59 12.80 32.54
N SER A 27 2.82 12.91 32.02
CA SER A 27 3.13 12.68 30.60
C SER A 27 2.76 11.25 30.18
N VAL A 28 3.12 10.27 31.01
CA VAL A 28 2.79 8.86 30.80
C VAL A 28 1.27 8.67 30.83
N ALA A 29 0.58 9.23 31.82
CA ALA A 29 -0.87 9.12 31.98
C ALA A 29 -1.64 9.75 30.80
N ARG A 30 -1.23 10.94 30.34
CA ARG A 30 -1.84 11.63 29.20
C ARG A 30 -1.64 10.88 27.89
N LEU A 31 -0.41 10.42 27.63
CA LEU A 31 -0.15 9.62 26.42
C LEU A 31 -0.88 8.28 26.46
N ALA A 32 -0.99 7.66 27.64
CA ALA A 32 -1.78 6.45 27.84
C ALA A 32 -3.28 6.71 27.62
N ALA A 33 -3.83 7.85 28.06
CA ALA A 33 -5.23 8.21 27.83
C ALA A 33 -5.54 8.48 26.34
N ALA A 34 -4.57 9.03 25.59
CA ALA A 34 -4.67 9.21 24.14
C ALA A 34 -4.49 7.91 23.34
N THR A 35 -4.16 6.80 24.00
CA THR A 35 -3.82 5.52 23.38
C THR A 35 -4.78 4.41 23.82
N SER A 36 -5.29 3.64 22.87
CA SER A 36 -6.08 2.45 23.19
C SER A 36 -5.19 1.26 23.48
N ARG A 37 -5.59 0.45 24.47
CA ARG A 37 -4.93 -0.84 24.77
C ARG A 37 -5.21 -1.85 23.65
N PRO A 38 -4.31 -2.81 23.40
CA PRO A 38 -4.57 -3.90 22.47
C PRO A 38 -5.76 -4.73 22.99
N THR A 39 -6.83 -4.78 22.21
CA THR A 39 -8.02 -5.60 22.49
C THR A 39 -8.09 -6.78 21.52
N MET A 40 -8.67 -7.91 21.93
CA MET A 40 -8.91 -9.04 21.01
C MET A 40 -9.85 -8.63 19.86
N PHE A 41 -10.80 -7.73 20.13
CA PHE A 41 -11.70 -7.20 19.12
C PHE A 41 -11.10 -5.96 18.45
N PRO A 42 -11.01 -5.93 17.10
CA PRO A 42 -10.53 -4.77 16.37
C PRO A 42 -11.52 -3.60 16.54
N ALA A 43 -11.00 -2.39 16.73
CA ALA A 43 -11.87 -1.21 16.71
C ALA A 43 -12.41 -0.98 15.31
N MET A 44 -13.62 -0.41 15.26
CA MET A 44 -14.19 0.12 14.03
C MET A 44 -13.73 1.57 13.74
N THR A 45 -12.98 2.19 14.65
CA THR A 45 -12.46 3.57 14.52
C THR A 45 -10.95 3.63 14.41
N GLU A 46 -10.47 4.68 13.74
CA GLU A 46 -9.05 5.04 13.64
C GLU A 46 -8.51 5.47 15.01
N ARG A 47 -7.42 4.85 15.47
CA ARG A 47 -6.86 5.13 16.81
C ARG A 47 -5.40 4.71 16.97
N ALA A 48 -4.74 5.27 17.98
CA ALA A 48 -3.42 4.82 18.41
C ALA A 48 -3.51 3.52 19.23
N VAL A 49 -2.91 2.47 18.69
CA VAL A 49 -2.61 1.13 19.22
C VAL A 49 -1.37 1.02 20.12
N GLY A 50 -1.41 0.78 21.43
CA GLY A 50 -0.12 0.64 22.12
C GLY A 50 -0.05 0.26 23.59
N ARG A 51 1.20 0.14 24.06
CA ARG A 51 1.59 0.01 25.47
C ARG A 51 2.43 1.23 25.85
N ILE A 52 2.04 1.89 26.94
CA ILE A 52 2.69 3.11 27.41
C ILE A 52 3.15 2.89 28.85
N SER A 53 4.44 3.14 29.08
CA SER A 53 5.09 3.14 30.39
C SER A 53 6.28 4.11 30.34
N ALA A 54 6.80 4.53 31.48
CA ALA A 54 7.97 5.40 31.52
C ALA A 54 9.18 4.80 30.77
N LYS A 55 9.47 3.50 30.99
CA LYS A 55 10.61 2.80 30.40
C LYS A 55 10.39 2.34 28.96
N SER A 56 9.14 2.23 28.51
CA SER A 56 8.83 1.68 27.19
C SER A 56 7.50 2.21 26.67
N VAL A 57 7.56 2.84 25.51
CA VAL A 57 6.44 3.38 24.75
C VAL A 57 6.44 2.68 23.41
N THR A 58 5.37 1.92 23.13
CA THR A 58 5.14 1.31 21.82
C THR A 58 3.79 1.73 21.30
N LEU A 59 3.76 2.44 20.17
CA LEU A 59 2.56 2.94 19.52
C LEU A 59 2.52 2.56 18.05
N HIS A 60 1.33 2.33 17.52
CA HIS A 60 1.12 2.15 16.10
C HIS A 60 -0.24 2.71 15.69
N HIS A 61 -0.36 3.08 14.43
CA HIS A 61 -1.61 3.55 13.88
C HIS A 61 -2.53 2.36 13.54
N HIS A 62 -3.70 2.28 14.16
CA HIS A 62 -4.73 1.29 13.83
C HIS A 62 -5.77 1.93 12.91
N VAL A 63 -5.69 1.60 11.62
CA VAL A 63 -6.74 1.91 10.64
C VAL A 63 -7.70 0.72 10.60
N PRO A 64 -9.00 0.93 10.89
CA PRO A 64 -9.98 -0.15 10.87
C PRO A 64 -9.95 -0.82 9.51
N LEU A 65 -9.92 -2.16 9.55
CA LEU A 65 -10.07 -3.03 8.39
C LEU A 65 -8.88 -3.10 7.42
N MET A 66 -7.81 -2.35 7.69
CA MET A 66 -6.56 -2.42 6.94
C MET A 66 -5.47 -2.98 7.85
N ARG A 67 -5.05 -4.22 7.59
CA ARG A 67 -3.89 -4.82 8.26
C ARG A 67 -2.69 -4.71 7.32
N ASN A 68 -1.92 -3.65 7.47
CA ASN A 68 -0.64 -3.52 6.79
C ASN A 68 0.50 -3.97 7.72
N ALA A 69 1.22 -5.02 7.36
CA ALA A 69 2.36 -5.52 8.13
C ALA A 69 3.56 -4.55 8.11
N PHE A 70 3.63 -3.67 7.10
CA PHE A 70 4.66 -2.63 6.91
C PHE A 70 4.33 -1.32 7.61
N ARG A 71 3.25 -1.27 8.40
CA ARG A 71 2.96 -0.04 9.14
C ARG A 71 4.07 0.27 10.15
N PRO A 72 4.53 1.52 10.23
CA PRO A 72 5.53 1.91 11.20
C PRO A 72 4.95 1.89 12.60
N MET A 73 5.77 1.43 13.55
CA MET A 73 5.50 1.46 14.98
C MET A 73 6.49 2.42 15.62
N PHE A 74 5.99 3.37 16.41
CA PHE A 74 6.84 4.16 17.29
C PHE A 74 7.29 3.29 18.46
N ARG A 75 8.60 3.27 18.71
CA ARG A 75 9.21 2.61 19.86
C ARG A 75 10.16 3.59 20.54
N GLY A 76 9.95 3.83 21.82
CA GLY A 76 10.70 4.84 22.58
C GLY A 76 10.57 4.68 24.08
N GLN A 77 11.06 5.67 24.82
CA GLN A 77 10.99 5.74 26.27
C GLN A 77 10.96 7.21 26.73
N PHE A 78 10.43 7.46 27.92
CA PHE A 78 10.52 8.77 28.55
C PHE A 78 11.86 8.91 29.27
N GLU A 79 12.54 10.02 29.02
CA GLU A 79 13.80 10.40 29.64
C GLU A 79 13.61 11.73 30.36
N GLN A 80 14.16 11.83 31.57
CA GLN A 80 14.18 13.08 32.32
C GLN A 80 15.50 13.79 32.04
N VAL A 81 15.44 14.90 31.31
CA VAL A 81 16.60 15.72 30.96
C VAL A 81 16.53 17.02 31.76
N GLY A 82 17.20 17.04 32.91
CA GLY A 82 17.09 18.13 33.87
C GLY A 82 15.69 18.26 34.44
N LYS A 83 15.05 19.43 34.25
CA LYS A 83 13.66 19.69 34.69
C LYS A 83 12.61 19.33 33.62
N ARG A 84 13.03 18.87 32.44
CA ARG A 84 12.12 18.54 31.33
C ARG A 84 11.99 17.04 31.16
N VAL A 85 10.82 16.61 30.72
CA VAL A 85 10.56 15.22 30.31
C VAL A 85 10.55 15.17 28.79
N VAL A 86 11.32 14.26 28.22
CA VAL A 86 11.45 14.09 26.76
C VAL A 86 11.12 12.65 26.41
N LEU A 87 10.19 12.44 25.49
CA LEU A 87 9.94 11.15 24.87
C LEU A 87 10.89 10.99 23.68
N THR A 88 11.86 10.09 23.80
CA THR A 88 12.82 9.75 22.74
C THR A 88 12.45 8.41 22.11
N GLY A 89 12.58 8.28 20.80
CA GLY A 89 12.26 7.01 20.13
C GLY A 89 12.46 7.05 18.63
N GLN A 90 11.99 6.02 17.95
CA GLN A 90 12.09 5.90 16.49
C GLN A 90 10.87 5.18 15.90
N PHE A 91 10.57 5.49 14.65
CA PHE A 91 9.56 4.76 13.88
C PHE A 91 10.23 3.61 13.13
N SER A 92 9.76 2.39 13.33
CA SER A 92 10.26 1.22 12.60
C SER A 92 9.14 0.21 12.41
N VAL A 93 9.21 -0.60 11.36
CA VAL A 93 8.25 -1.70 11.17
C VAL A 93 8.55 -2.84 12.14
N HIS A 94 7.57 -3.72 12.34
CA HIS A 94 7.73 -4.88 13.21
C HIS A 94 8.94 -5.73 12.79
N TRP A 95 9.72 -6.22 13.76
CA TRP A 95 10.96 -6.97 13.48
C TRP A 95 10.71 -8.20 12.60
N LEU A 96 9.58 -8.88 12.80
CA LEU A 96 9.17 -10.02 12.00
C LEU A 96 8.90 -9.62 10.53
N THR A 97 8.28 -8.46 10.29
CA THR A 97 8.09 -7.92 8.93
C THR A 97 9.44 -7.67 8.27
N ARG A 98 10.43 -7.15 9.01
CA ARG A 98 11.78 -6.91 8.49
C ARG A 98 12.47 -8.22 8.10
N LEU A 99 12.45 -9.21 8.99
CA LEU A 99 13.01 -10.53 8.74
C LEU A 99 12.35 -11.18 7.51
N PHE A 100 11.02 -11.17 7.46
CA PHE A 100 10.26 -11.68 6.32
C PHE A 100 10.65 -10.97 5.02
N THR A 101 10.81 -9.65 5.05
CA THR A 101 11.17 -8.85 3.86
C THR A 101 12.56 -9.20 3.34
N VAL A 102 13.55 -9.30 4.24
CA VAL A 102 14.93 -9.70 3.88
C VAL A 102 14.94 -11.11 3.30
N MET A 103 14.24 -12.04 3.94
CA MET A 103 14.12 -13.42 3.49
C MET A 103 13.43 -13.51 2.11
N TRP A 104 12.31 -12.79 1.93
CA TRP A 104 11.56 -12.76 0.67
C TRP A 104 12.41 -12.23 -0.49
N ILE A 105 13.10 -11.10 -0.29
CA ILE A 105 14.02 -10.54 -1.29
C ILE A 105 15.15 -11.52 -1.58
N GLY A 106 15.71 -12.15 -0.54
CA GLY A 106 16.76 -13.16 -0.67
C GLY A 106 16.31 -14.34 -1.56
N PHE A 107 15.16 -14.93 -1.28
CA PHE A 107 14.62 -16.03 -2.08
C PHE A 107 14.29 -15.61 -3.52
N ALA A 108 13.67 -14.44 -3.72
CA ALA A 108 13.37 -13.94 -5.05
C ALA A 108 14.66 -13.72 -5.88
N THR A 109 15.72 -13.24 -5.23
CA THR A 109 17.03 -13.01 -5.87
C THR A 109 17.72 -14.33 -6.20
N LEU A 110 17.75 -15.28 -5.26
CA LEU A 110 18.34 -16.61 -5.47
C LEU A 110 17.59 -17.39 -6.55
N GLY A 111 16.26 -17.36 -6.54
CA GLY A 111 15.43 -17.99 -7.57
C GLY A 111 15.67 -17.41 -8.96
N ALA A 112 15.73 -16.08 -9.06
CA ALA A 112 16.09 -15.41 -10.31
C ALA A 112 17.50 -15.79 -10.78
N ALA A 113 18.48 -15.85 -9.88
CA ALA A 113 19.84 -16.28 -10.21
C ALA A 113 19.91 -17.74 -10.68
N ALA A 114 19.20 -18.65 -10.01
CA ALA A 114 19.13 -20.06 -10.41
C ALA A 114 18.55 -20.23 -11.82
N MET A 115 17.46 -19.53 -12.12
CA MET A 115 16.86 -19.52 -13.47
C MET A 115 17.80 -18.97 -14.54
N LEU A 116 18.62 -17.96 -14.22
CA LEU A 116 19.65 -17.43 -15.12
C LEU A 116 20.77 -18.46 -15.37
N ILE A 117 21.18 -19.20 -14.35
CA ILE A 117 22.20 -20.27 -14.43
C ILE A 117 21.71 -21.45 -15.27
N GLU A 118 20.44 -21.83 -15.16
CA GLU A 118 19.81 -22.92 -15.93
C GLU A 118 19.71 -22.65 -17.44
N GLY A 119 20.19 -21.51 -17.93
CA GLY A 119 20.17 -21.22 -19.36
C GLY A 119 18.78 -20.92 -19.91
N LYS A 120 17.77 -20.68 -19.04
CA LYS A 120 16.45 -20.14 -19.41
C LYS A 120 16.54 -18.65 -19.79
N GLN A 121 17.60 -18.26 -20.49
CA GLN A 121 17.98 -16.89 -20.85
C GLN A 121 17.03 -16.24 -21.87
N GLY A 122 16.02 -16.97 -22.36
CA GLY A 122 15.01 -16.45 -23.29
C GLY A 122 13.78 -15.84 -22.63
N ASP A 123 13.54 -16.10 -21.34
CA ASP A 123 12.30 -15.66 -20.68
C ASP A 123 12.53 -14.42 -19.82
N ALA A 124 12.30 -13.25 -20.43
CA ALA A 124 12.40 -11.96 -19.75
C ALA A 124 11.54 -11.86 -18.48
N THR A 125 10.52 -12.73 -18.33
CA THR A 125 9.63 -12.78 -17.16
C THR A 125 10.36 -13.08 -15.84
N VAL A 126 11.52 -13.76 -15.89
CA VAL A 126 12.30 -14.13 -14.70
C VAL A 126 12.77 -12.91 -13.90
N ILE A 127 13.13 -11.81 -14.57
CA ILE A 127 13.56 -10.56 -13.92
C ILE A 127 12.37 -9.83 -13.27
N PHE A 128 11.15 -10.06 -13.76
CA PHE A 128 9.97 -9.40 -13.20
C PHE A 128 9.56 -9.95 -11.84
N VAL A 129 9.94 -11.18 -11.47
CA VAL A 129 9.63 -11.75 -10.15
C VAL A 129 10.24 -10.93 -9.00
N PRO A 130 11.58 -10.68 -8.95
CA PRO A 130 12.17 -9.84 -7.91
C PRO A 130 11.69 -8.38 -8.01
N LEU A 131 11.47 -7.85 -9.22
CA LEU A 131 10.95 -6.49 -9.42
C LEU A 131 9.52 -6.33 -8.90
N ALA A 132 8.64 -7.33 -9.10
CA ALA A 132 7.28 -7.35 -8.58
C ALA A 132 7.29 -7.42 -7.05
N GLY A 133 8.20 -8.22 -6.48
CA GLY A 133 8.45 -8.25 -5.04
C GLY A 133 8.82 -6.86 -4.48
N VAL A 134 9.79 -6.18 -5.10
CA VAL A 134 10.19 -4.82 -4.71
C VAL A 134 9.04 -3.82 -4.91
N GLY A 135 8.28 -3.94 -6.00
CA GLY A 135 7.09 -3.13 -6.27
C GLY A 135 6.03 -3.27 -5.17
N LEU A 136 5.73 -4.50 -4.75
CA LEU A 136 4.77 -4.77 -3.68
C LEU A 136 5.24 -4.20 -2.33
N LEU A 137 6.51 -4.35 -2.00
CA LEU A 137 7.11 -3.82 -0.76
C LEU A 137 7.08 -2.31 -0.74
N THR A 138 7.50 -1.67 -1.83
CA THR A 138 7.52 -0.21 -1.95
C THR A 138 6.12 0.37 -1.90
N PHE A 139 5.15 -0.28 -2.53
CA PHE A 139 3.74 0.08 -2.41
C PHE A 139 3.23 -0.05 -0.97
N SER A 140 3.56 -1.14 -0.27
CA SER A 140 3.15 -1.39 1.11
C SER A 140 3.71 -0.36 2.09
N VAL A 141 4.97 0.05 1.91
CA VAL A 141 5.62 1.11 2.70
C VAL A 141 5.03 2.48 2.35
N TRP A 142 4.84 2.77 1.06
CA TRP A 142 4.24 4.01 0.60
C TRP A 142 2.83 4.20 1.16
N TRP A 143 2.05 3.12 1.28
CA TRP A 143 0.73 3.18 1.90
C TRP A 143 0.77 3.69 3.34
N ALA A 144 1.79 3.28 4.11
CA ALA A 144 1.94 3.62 5.51
C ALA A 144 2.73 4.92 5.78
N ARG A 145 3.13 5.66 4.73
CA ARG A 145 4.03 6.82 4.85
C ARG A 145 3.48 7.98 5.70
N ASN A 146 2.16 8.07 5.87
CA ASN A 146 1.51 9.13 6.66
C ASN A 146 1.39 8.76 8.13
N ASP A 147 1.53 7.48 8.49
CA ASP A 147 1.37 7.00 9.86
C ASP A 147 2.36 7.64 10.85
N PRO A 148 3.66 7.86 10.52
CA PRO A 148 4.59 8.52 11.43
C PRO A 148 4.20 9.97 11.73
N ALA A 149 3.71 10.70 10.73
CA ALA A 149 3.27 12.09 10.90
C ALA A 149 2.02 12.16 11.79
N TRP A 150 1.04 11.29 11.52
CA TRP A 150 -0.17 11.16 12.32
C TRP A 150 0.15 10.82 13.79
N LEU A 151 1.00 9.81 14.03
CA LEU A 151 1.42 9.42 15.37
C LEU A 151 2.22 10.52 16.07
N SER A 152 3.11 11.20 15.34
CA SER A 152 3.88 12.32 15.89
C SER A 152 2.96 13.44 16.35
N ASN A 153 1.93 13.77 15.56
CA ASN A 153 0.95 14.79 15.95
C ASN A 153 0.18 14.35 17.20
N LEU A 154 -0.32 13.10 17.24
CA LEU A 154 -1.00 12.57 18.42
C LEU A 154 -0.12 12.65 19.68
N ILE A 155 1.16 12.27 19.58
CA ILE A 155 2.13 12.33 20.67
C ILE A 155 2.33 13.79 21.14
N ARG A 156 2.60 14.72 20.21
CA ARG A 156 2.77 16.15 20.55
C ARG A 156 1.56 16.70 21.29
N ASN A 157 0.35 16.39 20.81
CA ASN A 157 -0.90 16.84 21.42
C ASN A 157 -1.08 16.27 22.82
N ALA A 158 -0.78 14.98 23.02
CA ALA A 158 -0.88 14.35 24.33
C ALA A 158 0.13 14.92 25.35
N LEU A 159 1.30 15.36 24.87
CA LEU A 159 2.38 15.92 25.70
C LEU A 159 2.31 17.45 25.87
N GLY A 160 1.23 18.08 25.39
CA GLY A 160 0.97 19.50 25.61
C GLY A 160 1.73 20.44 24.68
N GLY A 161 2.30 19.95 23.57
CA GLY A 161 2.83 20.82 22.53
C GLY A 161 1.73 21.75 22.00
N GLU A 162 2.03 23.04 21.86
CA GLU A 162 1.06 24.02 21.36
C GLU A 162 0.49 23.55 20.01
N ARG A 163 -0.80 23.18 20.00
CA ARG A 163 -1.59 23.23 18.78
C ARG A 163 -1.83 24.70 18.50
N SER A 164 -0.97 25.31 17.68
CA SER A 164 -1.33 26.57 17.05
C SER A 164 -2.60 26.32 16.23
N ASP A 165 -3.59 27.23 16.28
CA ASP A 165 -4.80 27.12 15.45
C ASP A 165 -4.47 27.02 13.95
N VAL A 166 -3.31 27.57 13.57
CA VAL A 166 -2.66 27.40 12.27
C VAL A 166 -2.38 25.92 11.95
N GLN A 167 -1.96 25.11 12.92
CA GLN A 167 -1.71 23.67 12.78
C GLN A 167 -3.02 22.90 12.54
N MET A 168 -4.13 23.23 13.22
CA MET A 168 -5.44 22.60 12.95
C MET A 168 -5.97 22.94 11.56
N ALA A 169 -5.89 24.21 11.16
CA ALA A 169 -6.30 24.65 9.83
C ALA A 169 -5.42 24.01 8.73
N THR A 170 -4.13 23.86 9.02
CA THR A 170 -3.17 23.20 8.13
C THR A 170 -3.44 21.70 8.05
N ASP A 171 -3.72 21.02 9.16
CA ASP A 171 -4.04 19.59 9.17
C ASP A 171 -5.33 19.32 8.39
N HIS A 172 -6.37 20.15 8.55
CA HIS A 172 -7.60 19.99 7.78
C HIS A 172 -7.38 20.22 6.27
N ARG A 173 -6.64 21.28 5.88
CA ARG A 173 -6.24 21.48 4.48
C ARG A 173 -5.35 20.37 3.95
N THR A 174 -4.44 19.83 4.77
CA THR A 174 -3.52 18.75 4.39
C THR A 174 -4.26 17.43 4.20
N ILE A 175 -5.26 17.13 5.03
CA ILE A 175 -6.14 15.97 4.87
C ILE A 175 -6.91 16.09 3.55
N LEU A 176 -7.55 17.23 3.29
CA LEU A 176 -8.29 17.47 2.05
C LEU A 176 -7.37 17.43 0.81
N ALA A 177 -6.19 18.05 0.88
CA ALA A 177 -5.20 18.01 -0.19
C ALA A 177 -4.65 16.60 -0.41
N GLY A 178 -4.46 15.83 0.67
CA GLY A 178 -4.05 14.43 0.65
C GLY A 178 -5.09 13.54 -0.03
N GLU A 179 -6.37 13.74 0.27
CA GLU A 179 -7.48 13.05 -0.38
C GLU A 179 -7.57 13.39 -1.88
N VAL A 180 -7.46 14.69 -2.26
CA VAL A 180 -7.41 15.12 -3.67
C VAL A 180 -6.23 14.51 -4.41
N THR A 181 -5.06 14.50 -3.78
CA THR A 181 -3.85 13.94 -4.38
C THR A 181 -3.95 12.42 -4.53
N ALA A 182 -4.57 11.74 -3.57
CA ALA A 182 -4.82 10.30 -3.67
C ALA A 182 -5.77 9.97 -4.83
N THR A 183 -6.91 10.67 -4.97
CA THR A 183 -7.84 10.47 -6.08
C THR A 183 -7.16 10.63 -7.44
N ARG A 184 -6.36 11.70 -7.62
CA ARG A 184 -5.64 11.95 -8.88
C ARG A 184 -4.63 10.85 -9.22
N ARG A 185 -3.93 10.33 -8.22
CA ARG A 185 -2.97 9.24 -8.41
C ARG A 185 -3.66 7.95 -8.83
N TRP A 186 -4.84 7.66 -8.27
CA TRP A 186 -5.62 6.51 -8.67
C TRP A 186 -6.17 6.64 -10.07
N ALA A 187 -6.71 7.81 -10.43
CA ALA A 187 -7.09 8.09 -11.80
C ALA A 187 -5.93 7.85 -12.77
N TRP A 188 -4.73 8.33 -12.43
CA TRP A 188 -3.54 8.12 -13.25
C TRP A 188 -3.14 6.64 -13.34
N ALA A 189 -3.09 5.92 -12.22
CA ALA A 189 -2.74 4.50 -12.20
C ALA A 189 -3.74 3.65 -13.00
N THR A 190 -5.04 3.88 -12.82
CA THR A 190 -6.10 3.24 -13.59
C THR A 190 -6.01 3.61 -15.08
N GLY A 191 -5.68 4.86 -15.40
CA GLY A 191 -5.51 5.33 -16.77
C GLY A 191 -4.31 4.68 -17.47
N VAL A 192 -3.17 4.58 -16.79
CA VAL A 192 -1.97 3.88 -17.29
C VAL A 192 -2.28 2.39 -17.51
N ALA A 193 -2.96 1.74 -16.56
CA ALA A 193 -3.36 0.35 -16.71
C ALA A 193 -4.28 0.15 -17.93
N GLY A 194 -5.23 1.06 -18.14
CA GLY A 194 -6.11 1.04 -19.32
C GLY A 194 -5.36 1.23 -20.63
N ALA A 195 -4.42 2.18 -20.69
CA ALA A 195 -3.57 2.40 -21.85
C ALA A 195 -2.70 1.17 -22.18
N LEU A 196 -2.11 0.53 -21.17
CA LEU A 196 -1.30 -0.68 -21.35
C LEU A 196 -2.12 -1.86 -21.89
N HIS A 197 -3.38 -2.00 -21.48
CA HIS A 197 -4.28 -3.02 -22.02
C HIS A 197 -4.63 -2.75 -23.49
N LEU A 198 -4.90 -1.49 -23.86
CA LEU A 198 -5.11 -1.10 -25.25
C LEU A 198 -3.86 -1.34 -26.10
N MET A 199 -2.68 -0.96 -25.60
CA MET A 199 -1.41 -1.22 -26.28
C MET A 199 -1.17 -2.72 -26.48
N SER A 200 -1.48 -3.54 -25.47
CA SER A 200 -1.34 -5.01 -25.55
C SER A 200 -2.29 -5.63 -26.58
N ALA A 201 -3.52 -5.11 -26.71
CA ALA A 201 -4.44 -5.55 -27.75
C ALA A 201 -3.91 -5.24 -29.17
N TRP A 202 -3.22 -4.10 -29.32
CA TRP A 202 -2.68 -3.62 -30.61
C TRP A 202 -1.28 -4.13 -30.96
N ALA A 203 -0.53 -4.68 -30.01
CA ALA A 203 0.90 -4.99 -30.18
C ALA A 203 1.21 -6.00 -31.31
N ASP A 204 0.31 -6.94 -31.62
CA ASP A 204 0.49 -7.89 -32.74
C ASP A 204 -0.06 -7.38 -34.09
N VAL A 205 -0.69 -6.19 -34.15
CA VAL A 205 -1.08 -5.56 -35.44
C VAL A 205 0.14 -4.97 -36.14
N TYR A 206 1.16 -4.58 -35.37
CA TYR A 206 2.42 -4.05 -35.89
C TYR A 206 3.55 -5.06 -35.65
N PRO A 207 4.13 -5.67 -36.69
CA PRO A 207 5.17 -6.69 -36.55
C PRO A 207 6.53 -6.11 -36.11
N SER A 208 6.55 -4.96 -35.43
CA SER A 208 7.81 -4.37 -34.97
C SER A 208 8.37 -5.22 -33.81
N PRO A 209 9.60 -5.74 -33.93
CA PRO A 209 10.20 -6.59 -32.89
C PRO A 209 10.31 -5.89 -31.53
N GLY A 210 10.34 -4.55 -31.52
CA GLY A 210 10.43 -3.74 -30.30
C GLY A 210 9.12 -3.66 -29.51
N LEU A 211 7.97 -3.51 -30.16
CA LEU A 211 6.67 -3.40 -29.47
C LEU A 211 6.21 -4.76 -28.90
N ARG A 212 6.56 -5.86 -29.56
CA ARG A 212 6.32 -7.22 -29.05
C ARG A 212 6.94 -7.48 -27.68
N ARG A 213 8.06 -6.83 -27.35
CA ARG A 213 8.75 -6.98 -26.05
C ARG A 213 8.11 -6.19 -24.91
N LEU A 214 7.26 -5.21 -25.23
CA LEU A 214 6.56 -4.36 -24.25
C LEU A 214 5.12 -4.82 -23.96
N ALA A 215 4.58 -5.73 -24.78
CA ALA A 215 3.27 -6.32 -24.55
C ALA A 215 3.32 -7.28 -23.36
N LEU A 216 2.32 -7.18 -22.46
CA LEU A 216 2.21 -8.04 -21.28
C LEU A 216 2.01 -9.53 -21.64
N ALA A 217 1.48 -9.80 -22.83
CA ALA A 217 1.52 -11.09 -23.52
C ALA A 217 1.08 -10.86 -24.99
N PRO A 218 1.72 -11.49 -25.99
CA PRO A 218 1.12 -11.60 -27.32
C PRO A 218 -0.11 -12.50 -27.21
N PHE A 219 -1.30 -11.92 -27.34
CA PHE A 219 -2.54 -12.69 -27.40
C PHE A 219 -2.64 -13.29 -28.80
N ALA A 220 -2.30 -14.57 -28.94
CA ALA A 220 -2.46 -15.29 -30.20
C ALA A 220 -3.93 -15.45 -30.63
N ASP A 221 -4.87 -15.32 -29.69
CA ASP A 221 -6.31 -15.38 -29.93
C ASP A 221 -6.92 -13.97 -30.04
N ASP A 222 -7.55 -13.68 -31.18
CA ASP A 222 -8.24 -12.42 -31.44
C ASP A 222 -9.31 -12.10 -30.39
N ARG A 223 -9.98 -13.11 -29.81
CA ARG A 223 -11.00 -12.92 -28.78
C ARG A 223 -10.40 -12.32 -27.50
N LEU A 224 -9.21 -12.78 -27.10
CA LEU A 224 -8.50 -12.25 -25.94
C LEU A 224 -8.00 -10.82 -26.21
N ARG A 225 -7.65 -10.50 -27.45
CA ARG A 225 -7.28 -9.13 -27.87
C ARG A 225 -8.45 -8.17 -27.76
N PHE A 226 -9.62 -8.55 -28.29
CA PHE A 226 -10.84 -7.76 -28.13
C PHE A 226 -11.21 -7.60 -26.66
N GLY A 227 -11.10 -8.66 -25.86
CA GLY A 227 -11.30 -8.61 -24.41
C GLY A 227 -10.37 -7.61 -23.72
N ALA A 228 -9.07 -7.68 -24.00
CA ALA A 228 -8.08 -6.73 -23.47
C ALA A 228 -8.38 -5.29 -23.90
N ALA A 229 -8.80 -5.07 -25.16
CA ALA A 229 -9.18 -3.75 -25.64
C ALA A 229 -10.40 -3.19 -24.88
N ILE A 230 -11.45 -3.99 -24.69
CA ILE A 230 -12.63 -3.60 -23.92
C ILE A 230 -12.25 -3.24 -22.47
N VAL A 231 -11.44 -4.08 -21.82
CA VAL A 231 -10.92 -3.80 -20.47
C VAL A 231 -10.16 -2.47 -20.44
N GLY A 232 -9.31 -2.22 -21.43
CA GLY A 232 -8.57 -0.96 -21.56
C GLY A 232 -9.49 0.27 -21.66
N ILE A 233 -10.53 0.21 -22.49
CA ILE A 233 -11.52 1.30 -22.66
C ILE A 233 -12.26 1.55 -21.34
N VAL A 234 -12.73 0.49 -20.68
CA VAL A 234 -13.45 0.59 -19.40
C VAL A 234 -12.56 1.20 -18.31
N LEU A 235 -11.28 0.80 -18.23
CA LEU A 235 -10.34 1.38 -17.27
C LEU A 235 -10.07 2.87 -17.55
N LEU A 236 -9.95 3.29 -18.81
CA LEU A 236 -9.79 4.71 -19.16
C LEU A 236 -11.03 5.53 -18.82
N TRP A 237 -12.23 4.98 -19.06
CA TRP A 237 -13.49 5.62 -18.69
C TRP A 237 -13.61 5.75 -17.16
N LEU A 238 -13.28 4.70 -16.42
CA LEU A 238 -13.21 4.71 -14.95
C LEU A 238 -12.18 5.72 -14.44
N ALA A 239 -10.99 5.79 -15.05
CA ALA A 239 -9.96 6.75 -14.70
C ALA A 239 -10.45 8.19 -14.83
N SER A 240 -11.17 8.51 -15.92
CA SER A 240 -11.80 9.81 -16.12
C SER A 240 -12.87 10.09 -15.04
N GLY A 241 -13.71 9.10 -14.72
CA GLY A 241 -14.70 9.21 -13.65
C GLY A 241 -14.08 9.41 -12.25
N ILE A 242 -12.96 8.73 -11.94
CA ILE A 242 -12.20 8.92 -10.70
C ILE A 242 -11.64 10.33 -10.65
N TYR A 243 -11.03 10.80 -11.74
CA TYR A 243 -10.45 12.13 -11.83
C TYR A 243 -11.49 13.22 -11.59
N GLN A 244 -12.68 13.04 -12.17
CA GLN A 244 -13.81 13.96 -12.04
C GLN A 244 -14.66 13.74 -10.78
N ARG A 245 -14.35 12.72 -9.97
CA ARG A 245 -15.10 12.34 -8.77
C ARG A 245 -16.58 12.08 -9.01
N LYS A 246 -16.93 11.44 -10.13
CA LYS A 246 -18.32 11.14 -10.48
C LYS A 246 -18.82 9.88 -9.76
N GLU A 247 -20.05 9.89 -9.26
CA GLU A 247 -20.66 8.75 -8.54
C GLU A 247 -20.65 7.46 -9.36
N TYR A 248 -20.90 7.54 -10.67
CA TYR A 248 -20.85 6.37 -11.55
C TYR A 248 -19.47 5.68 -11.50
N ALA A 249 -18.38 6.43 -11.32
CA ALA A 249 -17.05 5.83 -11.26
C ALA A 249 -16.97 4.86 -10.07
N TRP A 250 -17.47 5.30 -8.90
CA TRP A 250 -17.57 4.47 -7.70
C TRP A 250 -18.47 3.24 -7.91
N GLN A 251 -19.64 3.39 -8.53
CA GLN A 251 -20.53 2.26 -8.79
C GLN A 251 -19.89 1.24 -9.75
N PHE A 252 -19.32 1.71 -10.85
CA PHE A 252 -18.71 0.87 -11.88
C PHE A 252 -17.32 0.34 -11.53
N GLY A 253 -16.63 0.87 -10.53
CA GLY A 253 -15.35 0.33 -10.08
C GLY A 253 -15.48 -1.10 -9.52
N PHE A 254 -16.61 -1.43 -8.87
CA PHE A 254 -16.91 -2.81 -8.47
C PHE A 254 -17.14 -3.73 -9.67
N VAL A 255 -17.85 -3.23 -10.69
CA VAL A 255 -18.05 -3.96 -11.94
C VAL A 255 -16.71 -4.20 -12.63
N GLY A 256 -15.82 -3.20 -12.65
CA GLY A 256 -14.46 -3.33 -13.17
C GLY A 256 -13.62 -4.36 -12.42
N LEU A 257 -13.68 -4.38 -11.08
CA LEU A 257 -13.00 -5.40 -10.27
C LEU A 257 -13.55 -6.81 -10.54
N ALA A 258 -14.87 -6.96 -10.60
CA ALA A 258 -15.50 -8.24 -10.92
C ALA A 258 -15.15 -8.72 -12.33
N ALA A 259 -15.21 -7.82 -13.33
CA ALA A 259 -14.83 -8.11 -14.70
C ALA A 259 -13.36 -8.52 -14.81
N MET A 260 -12.47 -7.88 -14.05
CA MET A 260 -11.05 -8.24 -14.04
C MET A 260 -10.79 -9.60 -13.40
N LEU A 261 -11.49 -9.95 -12.32
CA LEU A 261 -11.44 -11.28 -11.72
C LEU A 261 -11.96 -12.36 -12.68
N LEU A 262 -13.07 -12.10 -13.36
CA LEU A 262 -13.65 -13.01 -14.36
C LEU A 262 -12.73 -13.15 -15.59
N PHE A 263 -12.10 -12.07 -16.04
CA PHE A 263 -11.15 -12.10 -17.13
C PHE A 263 -9.90 -12.92 -16.77
N GLN A 264 -9.34 -12.70 -15.58
CA GLN A 264 -8.26 -13.55 -15.07
C GLN A 264 -8.70 -15.00 -14.98
N ALA A 265 -9.91 -15.27 -14.50
CA ALA A 265 -10.44 -16.63 -14.45
C ALA A 265 -10.55 -17.28 -15.82
N GLY A 266 -11.00 -16.55 -16.84
CA GLY A 266 -11.05 -17.02 -18.21
C GLY A 266 -9.67 -17.33 -18.79
N LEU A 267 -8.69 -16.44 -18.57
CA LEU A 267 -7.29 -16.67 -18.96
C LEU A 267 -6.72 -17.94 -18.32
N TRP A 268 -6.98 -18.12 -17.03
CA TRP A 268 -6.51 -19.29 -16.29
C TRP A 268 -7.23 -20.58 -16.69
N ALA A 269 -8.53 -20.53 -16.96
CA ALA A 269 -9.28 -21.67 -17.48
C ALA A 269 -8.76 -22.10 -18.86
N ALA A 270 -8.40 -21.14 -19.72
CA ALA A 270 -7.78 -21.42 -21.01
C ALA A 270 -6.37 -22.02 -20.88
N ALA A 271 -5.62 -21.64 -19.84
CA ALA A 271 -4.28 -22.17 -19.57
C ALA A 271 -4.27 -23.51 -18.81
N ALA A 272 -5.38 -23.87 -18.15
CA ALA A 272 -5.47 -25.01 -17.23
C ALA A 272 -5.26 -26.37 -17.91
N SER A 273 -5.49 -26.48 -19.22
CA SER A 273 -5.22 -27.72 -19.97
C SER A 273 -3.74 -28.02 -20.15
N SER A 274 -2.86 -27.03 -19.96
CA SER A 274 -1.41 -27.14 -20.18
C SER A 274 -0.57 -26.83 -18.93
N ALA A 275 -1.18 -26.29 -17.89
CA ALA A 275 -0.49 -25.86 -16.68
C ALA A 275 -0.71 -26.86 -15.53
N GLU A 276 0.32 -27.01 -14.70
CA GLU A 276 0.18 -27.72 -13.43
C GLU A 276 -0.94 -27.10 -12.58
N PRO A 277 -1.78 -27.89 -11.89
CA PRO A 277 -2.95 -27.38 -11.17
C PRO A 277 -2.63 -26.26 -10.16
N TRP A 278 -1.47 -26.33 -9.50
CA TRP A 278 -1.05 -25.31 -8.54
C TRP A 278 -0.72 -23.96 -9.20
N ALA A 279 -0.23 -23.97 -10.45
CA ALA A 279 0.11 -22.77 -11.21
C ALA A 279 -1.14 -21.99 -11.64
N VAL A 280 -2.31 -22.64 -11.63
CA VAL A 280 -3.62 -22.04 -11.88
C VAL A 280 -4.25 -21.56 -10.57
N VAL A 281 -4.25 -22.41 -9.53
CA VAL A 281 -4.94 -22.15 -8.26
C VAL A 281 -4.30 -20.98 -7.49
N VAL A 282 -2.97 -20.92 -7.44
CA VAL A 282 -2.27 -19.91 -6.63
C VAL A 282 -2.55 -18.49 -7.14
N PRO A 283 -2.36 -18.14 -8.43
CA PRO A 283 -2.70 -16.82 -8.95
C PRO A 283 -4.18 -16.46 -8.78
N TRP A 284 -5.08 -17.44 -8.88
CA TRP A 284 -6.52 -17.23 -8.69
C TRP A 284 -6.84 -16.79 -7.25
N LEU A 285 -6.26 -17.45 -6.25
CA LEU A 285 -6.40 -17.07 -4.85
C LEU A 285 -5.84 -15.68 -4.58
N PHE A 286 -4.70 -15.33 -5.19
CA PHE A 286 -4.15 -13.97 -5.14
C PHE A 286 -5.07 -12.95 -5.80
N GLY A 287 -5.66 -13.29 -6.95
CA GLY A 287 -6.66 -12.49 -7.65
C GLY A 287 -7.85 -12.19 -6.73
N LEU A 288 -8.47 -13.22 -6.16
CA LEU A 288 -9.59 -13.07 -5.22
C LEU A 288 -9.24 -12.22 -4.00
N MET A 289 -8.10 -12.50 -3.36
CA MET A 289 -7.64 -11.76 -2.19
C MET A 289 -7.39 -10.29 -2.55
N GLY A 290 -6.74 -10.04 -3.69
CA GLY A 290 -6.55 -8.73 -4.26
C GLY A 290 -7.89 -8.03 -4.49
N GLY A 291 -8.83 -8.69 -5.17
CA GLY A 291 -10.18 -8.20 -5.44
C GLY A 291 -10.96 -7.85 -4.17
N ALA A 292 -10.87 -8.65 -3.12
CA ALA A 292 -11.52 -8.38 -1.83
C ALA A 292 -10.90 -7.16 -1.12
N VAL A 293 -9.57 -7.06 -1.09
CA VAL A 293 -8.86 -5.90 -0.53
C VAL A 293 -9.20 -4.63 -1.31
N TRP A 294 -9.20 -4.72 -2.64
CA TRP A 294 -9.51 -3.61 -3.52
C TRP A 294 -10.98 -3.19 -3.46
N GLY A 295 -11.92 -4.14 -3.49
CA GLY A 295 -13.34 -3.84 -3.37
C GLY A 295 -13.65 -3.16 -2.04
N ARG A 296 -13.00 -3.59 -0.96
CA ARG A 296 -13.12 -2.93 0.34
C ARG A 296 -12.56 -1.52 0.33
N TRP A 297 -11.35 -1.34 -0.20
CA TRP A 297 -10.75 -0.01 -0.31
C TRP A 297 -11.63 0.92 -1.15
N TRP A 298 -12.14 0.42 -2.27
CA TRP A 298 -13.03 1.12 -3.18
C TRP A 298 -14.34 1.55 -2.50
N TYR A 299 -14.94 0.66 -1.71
CA TYR A 299 -16.11 0.98 -0.88
C TYR A 299 -15.84 2.18 0.03
N GLN A 300 -14.68 2.22 0.69
CA GLN A 300 -14.30 3.33 1.58
C GLN A 300 -14.08 4.65 0.85
N GLN A 301 -13.83 4.62 -0.47
CA GLN A 301 -13.70 5.84 -1.27
C GLN A 301 -15.05 6.53 -1.53
N LYS A 302 -16.21 5.94 -1.16
CA LYS A 302 -17.54 6.54 -1.40
C LYS A 302 -17.62 8.01 -0.96
N LYS A 303 -16.96 8.36 0.15
CA LYS A 303 -16.90 9.75 0.66
C LYS A 303 -16.27 10.77 -0.31
N LEU A 304 -15.49 10.31 -1.28
CA LEU A 304 -14.83 11.15 -2.28
C LEU A 304 -15.70 11.41 -3.53
N PHE A 305 -16.85 10.74 -3.64
CA PHE A 305 -17.77 10.81 -4.77
C PHE A 305 -19.12 11.36 -4.28
N PRO A 306 -19.24 12.68 -4.05
CA PRO A 306 -20.52 13.29 -3.69
C PRO A 306 -21.50 13.21 -4.87
N ASN A 307 -22.78 13.03 -4.55
CA ASN A 307 -23.90 13.02 -5.49
C ASN A 307 -24.03 14.35 -6.24
#